data_AF-A0A9P0M3R1-F1
#
_entry.id   AF-A0A9P0M3R1-F1
#
_cell.length_a   1.000
_cell.length_b   1.000
_cell.length_c   1.000
_cell.angle_alpha   90.00
_cell.angle_beta   90.00
_cell.angle_gamma   90.00
#
_symmetry.space_group_name_H-M   'P 1'
#
loop_
_entity.id
_entity.type
_entity.pdbx_description
1 polymer ?
#
loop_
_entity_poly.entity_id
_entity_poly.type
_entity_poly.pdbx_seq_one_letter_code
_entity_poly.pdbx_strand_id
1 'polypeptide(L)'
;MYEPSRKVVQTAYEKNFKQNISSLPSFERLKKICSVMREKVDLQLGQDRPSLTTAMHPKKLFTFFVCSCCVSVILIVFGTLLICFTHIIYEAILKGNLVLQPGSSAFQVWRNGSEDFDGEFNIDTGRSDGKIGELERWKFQEHTPYYPGKCGRFDGASAGDFFPGNLKKDSIVKMFSSDLCRYVELEFAEEVMIHGITGYKFIAGQKFLDNGTKVPENKCFCDGDCMPSGALNVSNCRHGSPAFVTLPNYYSADPYYTRHIEGVVPDKERDEFYMIFEPKTGIPLEVAARLQLNLRIQPIPGVALYRDLPTVFFPVLYFEQHVLLPEDMTMSIKLLVHFEIICLAVGVFCISAGLLAQFCLCYKACNTKLIQRKASKRRNELEDRSIKEQVPLKRWD
;
A
#
# COMPACT_ATOMS: atom_id res chain seq x y z
N MET A 1 -29.02 -22.18 -2.58
CA MET A 1 -27.82 -21.51 -3.11
C MET A 1 -27.62 -20.25 -2.28
N TYR A 2 -26.86 -20.36 -1.20
CA TYR A 2 -26.44 -19.23 -0.37
C TYR A 2 -24.92 -19.31 -0.35
N GLU A 3 -24.27 -18.37 -1.03
CA GLU A 3 -22.83 -18.27 -1.08
C GLU A 3 -22.38 -17.59 0.22
N PRO A 4 -21.53 -18.20 1.06
CA PRO A 4 -21.12 -17.60 2.31
C PRO A 4 -20.13 -16.47 2.00
N SER A 5 -20.55 -15.23 2.23
CA SER A 5 -19.67 -14.07 2.30
C SER A 5 -18.54 -14.37 3.29
N ARG A 6 -17.31 -14.49 2.79
CA ARG A 6 -16.10 -14.70 3.61
C ARG A 6 -15.79 -13.40 4.35
N LYS A 7 -16.32 -13.27 5.56
CA LYS A 7 -16.02 -12.22 6.53
C LYS A 7 -14.94 -12.73 7.49
N VAL A 8 -14.01 -11.87 7.89
CA VAL A 8 -12.95 -12.24 8.85
C VAL A 8 -13.38 -11.75 10.22
N VAL A 9 -13.43 -12.68 11.20
CA VAL A 9 -13.60 -12.37 12.62
C VAL A 9 -12.21 -12.16 13.19
N GLN A 10 -11.95 -11.00 13.80
CA GLN A 10 -10.68 -10.60 14.37
C GLN A 10 -10.76 -10.31 15.88
N THR A 11 -9.80 -10.74 16.69
CA THR A 11 -9.56 -10.31 18.07
C THR A 11 -8.23 -9.56 18.13
N ALA A 12 -8.18 -8.38 18.76
CA ALA A 12 -7.01 -7.50 18.79
C ALA A 12 -5.96 -7.96 19.84
N TYR A 13 -4.69 -7.57 19.71
CA TYR A 13 -3.63 -7.84 20.72
C TYR A 13 -2.52 -6.77 20.72
N GLU A 14 -1.95 -6.51 21.91
CA GLU A 14 -0.74 -5.70 22.16
C GLU A 14 0.46 -6.56 22.67
N LYS A 15 1.62 -6.40 22.00
CA LYS A 15 3.04 -6.64 22.40
C LYS A 15 3.62 -8.06 22.60
N ASN A 16 4.59 -8.41 21.73
CA ASN A 16 6.00 -8.71 22.07
C ASN A 16 6.81 -9.09 20.81
N PHE A 17 7.45 -8.11 20.15
CA PHE A 17 8.37 -8.38 19.02
C PHE A 17 9.82 -8.43 19.50
N LYS A 18 10.19 -9.52 20.19
CA LYS A 18 11.58 -9.91 20.41
C LYS A 18 11.63 -11.41 20.67
N GLN A 19 11.58 -12.21 19.61
CA GLN A 19 12.39 -13.42 19.46
C GLN A 19 12.08 -14.16 18.15
N ASN A 20 13.16 -14.58 17.49
CA ASN A 20 13.24 -15.68 16.54
C ASN A 20 12.64 -15.48 15.14
N ILE A 21 13.32 -14.66 14.34
CA ILE A 21 13.47 -14.96 12.90
C ILE A 21 14.89 -15.48 12.70
N SER A 22 15.10 -16.73 13.09
CA SER A 22 16.30 -17.51 12.77
C SER A 22 15.86 -18.89 12.28
N SER A 23 15.11 -18.95 11.18
CA SER A 23 15.01 -20.14 10.34
C SER A 23 13.98 -19.93 9.23
N LEU A 24 14.39 -19.43 8.06
CA LEU A 24 13.73 -19.81 6.80
C LEU A 24 14.79 -19.93 5.69
N PRO A 25 15.12 -21.17 5.27
CA PRO A 25 16.09 -21.42 4.22
C PRO A 25 15.38 -21.30 2.86
N SER A 26 15.39 -20.11 2.27
CA SER A 26 14.98 -19.99 0.86
C SER A 26 15.85 -19.06 0.01
N PHE A 27 16.78 -18.30 0.61
CA PHE A 27 17.60 -17.33 -0.11
C PHE A 27 18.83 -17.94 -0.81
N GLU A 28 19.40 -19.05 -0.33
CA GLU A 28 20.50 -19.75 -1.02
C GLU A 28 20.10 -20.34 -2.38
N ARG A 29 18.83 -20.73 -2.57
CA ARG A 29 18.36 -21.33 -3.84
C ARG A 29 18.22 -20.29 -4.96
N LEU A 30 17.88 -19.04 -4.63
CA LEU A 30 17.78 -17.94 -5.60
C LEU A 30 19.16 -17.43 -6.05
N LYS A 31 20.17 -17.41 -5.17
CA LYS A 31 21.56 -17.08 -5.54
C LYS A 31 22.15 -18.12 -6.52
N LYS A 32 21.83 -19.40 -6.35
CA LYS A 32 22.32 -20.47 -7.24
C LYS A 32 21.73 -20.34 -8.65
N ILE A 33 20.46 -19.99 -8.78
CA ILE A 33 19.79 -19.77 -10.08
C ILE A 33 20.34 -18.52 -10.80
N CYS A 34 20.63 -17.44 -10.07
CA CYS A 34 21.22 -16.23 -10.67
C CYS A 34 22.69 -16.42 -11.09
N SER A 35 23.47 -17.25 -10.38
CA SER A 35 24.87 -17.54 -10.77
C SER A 35 24.97 -18.38 -12.05
N VAL A 36 24.07 -19.37 -12.21
CA VAL A 36 24.01 -20.24 -13.40
C VAL A 36 23.54 -19.47 -14.65
N MET A 37 22.69 -18.45 -14.47
CA MET A 37 22.25 -17.57 -15.55
C MET A 37 23.36 -16.61 -16.01
N ARG A 38 24.24 -16.18 -15.10
CA ARG A 38 25.39 -15.30 -15.44
C ARG A 38 26.48 -16.05 -16.21
N GLU A 39 26.78 -17.28 -15.80
CA GLU A 39 27.80 -18.11 -16.47
C GLU A 39 27.38 -18.57 -17.88
N LYS A 40 26.08 -18.78 -18.13
CA LYS A 40 25.56 -19.11 -19.48
C LYS A 40 25.48 -17.93 -20.44
N VAL A 41 25.43 -16.69 -19.94
CA VAL A 41 25.40 -15.48 -20.77
C VAL A 41 26.82 -15.08 -21.19
N ASP A 42 27.81 -15.24 -20.31
CA ASP A 42 29.21 -14.92 -20.63
C ASP A 42 29.87 -15.95 -21.59
N LEU A 43 29.42 -17.21 -21.57
CA LEU A 43 29.89 -18.26 -22.51
C LEU A 43 29.35 -18.11 -23.94
N GLN A 44 28.32 -17.28 -24.18
CA GLN A 44 27.80 -17.01 -25.52
C GLN A 44 28.41 -15.76 -26.19
N LEU A 45 29.17 -14.94 -25.44
CA LEU A 45 29.79 -13.72 -25.96
C LEU A 45 31.26 -13.89 -26.39
N GLY A 46 31.86 -15.06 -26.14
CA GLY A 46 33.29 -15.32 -26.37
C GLY A 46 33.69 -16.02 -27.68
N GLN A 47 32.75 -16.49 -28.50
CA GLN A 47 33.08 -17.36 -29.63
C GLN A 47 32.17 -17.13 -30.83
N ASP A 48 32.53 -16.13 -31.64
CA ASP A 48 32.70 -16.27 -33.09
C ASP A 48 32.91 -14.88 -33.72
N ARG A 49 34.12 -14.67 -34.25
CA ARG A 49 34.39 -13.63 -35.26
C ARG A 49 34.20 -14.30 -36.63
N PRO A 50 33.09 -14.10 -37.36
CA PRO A 50 33.11 -14.40 -38.77
C PRO A 50 33.72 -13.20 -39.49
N SER A 51 34.84 -13.47 -40.15
CA SER A 51 35.40 -12.64 -41.19
C SER A 51 34.32 -12.23 -42.19
N LEU A 52 34.37 -10.95 -42.54
CA LEU A 52 33.65 -10.27 -43.60
C LEU A 52 33.59 -11.12 -44.89
N THR A 53 32.45 -11.05 -45.59
CA THR A 53 32.13 -11.62 -46.92
C THR A 53 31.69 -13.09 -46.99
N THR A 54 30.39 -13.32 -46.77
CA THR A 54 29.67 -14.37 -47.51
C THR A 54 28.22 -13.96 -47.70
N ALA A 55 27.79 -13.91 -48.97
CA ALA A 55 26.42 -13.56 -49.35
C ALA A 55 25.43 -14.56 -48.73
N MET A 56 24.52 -14.06 -47.89
CA MET A 56 23.52 -14.88 -47.21
C MET A 56 22.42 -15.29 -48.20
N HIS A 57 22.17 -16.60 -48.30
CA HIS A 57 21.17 -17.21 -49.18
C HIS A 57 19.73 -16.71 -48.86
N PRO A 58 18.88 -16.39 -49.85
CA PRO A 58 17.57 -15.72 -49.67
C PRO A 58 16.57 -16.44 -48.74
N LYS A 59 16.69 -17.76 -48.57
CA LYS A 59 15.83 -18.55 -47.66
C LYS A 59 16.13 -18.29 -46.17
N LYS A 60 17.39 -18.09 -45.79
CA LYS A 60 17.78 -17.80 -44.38
C LYS A 60 17.38 -16.38 -43.96
N LEU A 61 17.40 -15.43 -44.90
CA LEU A 61 16.96 -14.06 -44.68
C LEU A 61 15.43 -14.00 -44.45
N PHE A 62 14.65 -14.76 -45.22
CA PHE A 62 13.20 -14.82 -45.05
C PHE A 62 12.79 -15.40 -43.69
N THR A 63 13.40 -16.49 -43.25
CA THR A 63 13.12 -17.08 -41.93
C THR A 63 13.48 -16.14 -40.77
N PHE A 64 14.60 -15.40 -40.89
CA PHE A 64 15.00 -14.41 -39.90
C PHE A 64 14.02 -13.21 -39.84
N PHE A 65 13.51 -12.76 -40.99
CA PHE A 65 12.50 -11.70 -41.08
C PHE A 65 11.15 -12.14 -40.48
N VAL A 66 10.70 -13.36 -40.78
CA VAL A 66 9.44 -13.90 -40.22
C VAL A 66 9.56 -14.03 -38.70
N CYS A 67 10.68 -14.56 -38.19
CA CYS A 67 10.91 -14.70 -36.76
C CYS A 67 10.97 -13.33 -36.03
N SER A 68 11.66 -12.35 -36.63
CA SER A 68 11.76 -10.99 -36.06
C SER A 68 10.42 -10.25 -36.04
N CYS A 69 9.56 -10.42 -37.06
CA CYS A 69 8.22 -9.85 -37.08
C CYS A 69 7.30 -10.54 -36.04
N CYS A 70 7.44 -11.85 -35.85
CA CYS A 70 6.69 -12.56 -34.81
C CYS A 70 7.08 -12.05 -33.42
N VAL A 71 8.38 -11.88 -33.14
CA VAL A 71 8.86 -11.35 -31.86
C VAL A 71 8.38 -9.90 -31.62
N SER A 72 8.39 -9.03 -32.64
CA SER A 72 7.90 -7.65 -32.48
C SER A 72 6.39 -7.59 -32.25
N VAL A 73 5.60 -8.41 -32.95
CA VAL A 73 4.16 -8.51 -32.71
C VAL A 73 3.87 -9.05 -31.30
N ILE A 74 4.63 -10.05 -30.85
CA ILE A 74 4.50 -10.58 -29.48
C ILE A 74 4.82 -9.52 -28.43
N LEU A 75 5.88 -8.72 -28.61
CA LEU A 75 6.24 -7.64 -27.67
C LEU A 75 5.22 -6.51 -27.64
N ILE A 76 4.65 -6.14 -28.79
CA ILE A 76 3.59 -5.13 -28.88
C ILE A 76 2.32 -5.64 -28.19
N VAL A 77 1.91 -6.89 -28.49
CA VAL A 77 0.74 -7.53 -27.87
C VAL A 77 0.92 -7.68 -26.37
N PHE A 78 2.11 -8.08 -25.91
CA PHE A 78 2.41 -8.20 -24.48
C PHE A 78 2.42 -6.84 -23.78
N GLY A 79 3.00 -5.80 -24.39
CA GLY A 79 3.00 -4.44 -23.85
C GLY A 79 1.59 -3.84 -23.76
N THR A 80 0.74 -4.06 -24.77
CA THR A 80 -0.67 -3.61 -24.73
C THR A 80 -1.49 -4.39 -23.72
N LEU A 81 -1.28 -5.71 -23.60
CA LEU A 81 -1.87 -6.52 -22.53
C LEU A 81 -1.45 -6.02 -21.14
N LEU A 82 -0.18 -5.73 -20.90
CA LEU A 82 0.23 -5.20 -19.60
C LEU A 82 -0.47 -3.88 -19.29
N ILE A 83 -0.52 -2.93 -20.22
CA ILE A 83 -1.19 -1.63 -20.01
C ILE A 83 -2.70 -1.81 -19.77
N CYS A 84 -3.38 -2.60 -20.59
CA CYS A 84 -4.83 -2.81 -20.47
C CYS A 84 -5.22 -3.59 -19.21
N PHE A 85 -4.35 -4.47 -18.71
CA PHE A 85 -4.64 -5.33 -17.56
C PHE A 85 -3.93 -4.88 -16.27
N THR A 86 -3.19 -3.77 -16.27
CA THR A 86 -2.46 -3.26 -15.08
C THR A 86 -3.39 -3.07 -13.88
N HIS A 87 -4.58 -2.49 -14.09
CA HIS A 87 -5.58 -2.29 -13.03
C HIS A 87 -6.07 -3.62 -12.43
N ILE A 88 -6.30 -4.63 -13.26
CA ILE A 88 -6.80 -5.95 -12.82
C ILE A 88 -5.71 -6.70 -12.06
N ILE A 89 -4.46 -6.62 -12.53
CA ILE A 89 -3.31 -7.27 -11.89
C ILE A 89 -3.01 -6.61 -10.54
N TYR A 90 -3.05 -5.27 -10.46
CA TYR A 90 -2.84 -4.52 -9.24
C TYR A 90 -3.87 -4.89 -8.16
N GLU A 91 -5.16 -4.90 -8.53
CA GLU A 91 -6.25 -5.37 -7.67
C GLU A 91 -6.08 -6.84 -7.24
N ALA A 92 -5.63 -7.72 -8.14
CA ALA A 92 -5.41 -9.13 -7.83
C ALA A 92 -4.24 -9.37 -6.88
N ILE A 93 -3.16 -8.58 -6.98
CA ILE A 93 -2.00 -8.66 -6.08
C ILE A 93 -2.36 -8.14 -4.69
N LEU A 94 -3.07 -7.02 -4.59
CA LEU A 94 -3.58 -6.49 -3.32
C LEU A 94 -4.51 -7.51 -2.64
N LYS A 95 -5.41 -8.15 -3.39
CA LYS A 95 -6.32 -9.17 -2.85
C LYS A 95 -5.66 -10.53 -2.59
N GLY A 96 -4.51 -10.82 -3.18
CA GLY A 96 -3.84 -12.12 -3.12
C GLY A 96 -2.90 -12.31 -1.93
N ASN A 97 -2.24 -11.24 -1.48
CA ASN A 97 -1.18 -11.29 -0.46
C ASN A 97 -1.63 -10.82 0.93
N LEU A 98 -2.84 -10.31 1.08
CA LEU A 98 -3.39 -9.74 2.33
C LEU A 98 -4.50 -10.60 2.96
N VAL A 99 -4.48 -11.91 2.71
CA VAL A 99 -5.60 -12.77 3.13
C VAL A 99 -5.28 -13.50 4.44
N LEU A 100 -5.81 -12.98 5.55
CA LEU A 100 -5.91 -13.69 6.83
C LEU A 100 -6.85 -14.90 6.66
N GLN A 101 -6.28 -16.10 6.58
CA GLN A 101 -7.01 -17.36 6.38
C GLN A 101 -6.63 -18.41 7.42
N PRO A 102 -7.60 -19.24 7.88
CA PRO A 102 -7.32 -20.35 8.78
C PRO A 102 -6.26 -21.30 8.22
N GLY A 103 -5.11 -21.39 8.89
CA GLY A 103 -3.99 -22.27 8.52
C GLY A 103 -2.72 -21.58 8.03
N SER A 104 -2.70 -20.25 7.86
CA SER A 104 -1.46 -19.52 7.58
C SER A 104 -0.62 -19.30 8.84
N SER A 105 0.69 -19.09 8.70
CA SER A 105 1.59 -18.73 9.81
C SER A 105 1.20 -17.39 10.44
N ALA A 106 0.72 -16.44 9.62
CA ALA A 106 0.13 -15.19 10.11
C ALA A 106 -1.12 -15.44 10.97
N PHE A 107 -2.00 -16.39 10.61
CA PHE A 107 -3.20 -16.74 11.36
C PHE A 107 -2.93 -17.46 12.70
N GLN A 108 -1.86 -18.25 12.79
CA GLN A 108 -1.49 -18.94 14.03
C GLN A 108 -0.80 -18.04 15.06
N VAL A 109 0.05 -17.11 14.61
CA VAL A 109 0.65 -16.07 15.45
C VAL A 109 -0.42 -15.11 16.00
N TRP A 110 -1.53 -14.97 15.27
CA TRP A 110 -2.64 -14.05 15.52
C TRP A 110 -3.68 -14.50 16.58
N ARG A 111 -3.69 -15.77 17.00
CA ARG A 111 -4.84 -16.38 17.75
C ARG A 111 -4.67 -16.58 19.26
N ASN A 112 -3.58 -16.16 19.90
CA ASN A 112 -3.28 -16.60 21.27
C ASN A 112 -3.63 -15.54 22.35
N GLY A 113 -4.79 -15.68 23.00
CA GLY A 113 -5.03 -15.18 24.37
C GLY A 113 -5.67 -13.80 24.58
N SER A 114 -6.17 -13.12 23.55
CA SER A 114 -6.68 -11.74 23.66
C SER A 114 -8.21 -11.55 23.46
N GLU A 115 -8.92 -12.65 23.21
CA GLU A 115 -10.34 -12.65 22.85
C GLU A 115 -11.27 -12.08 23.93
N ASP A 116 -10.93 -12.31 25.19
CA ASP A 116 -11.78 -11.89 26.32
C ASP A 116 -11.75 -10.36 26.56
N PHE A 117 -10.69 -9.65 26.15
CA PHE A 117 -10.51 -8.23 26.45
C PHE A 117 -11.03 -7.31 25.33
N ASP A 118 -10.57 -7.54 24.11
CA ASP A 118 -10.90 -6.69 22.96
C ASP A 118 -12.24 -7.09 22.30
N GLY A 119 -12.62 -8.36 22.42
CA GLY A 119 -13.77 -8.93 21.76
C GLY A 119 -13.58 -9.11 20.25
N GLU A 120 -14.60 -9.65 19.61
CA GLU A 120 -14.58 -9.99 18.19
C GLU A 120 -14.93 -8.79 17.28
N PHE A 121 -14.12 -8.58 16.25
CA PHE A 121 -14.24 -7.60 15.19
C PHE A 121 -14.65 -8.34 13.92
N ASN A 122 -15.68 -7.89 13.22
CA ASN A 122 -16.02 -8.38 11.89
C ASN A 122 -15.60 -7.31 10.89
N ILE A 123 -14.65 -7.64 10.01
CA ILE A 123 -13.98 -6.65 9.16
C ILE A 123 -14.22 -6.97 7.69
N ASP A 124 -14.47 -5.95 6.89
CA ASP A 124 -14.60 -6.09 5.45
C ASP A 124 -13.22 -6.34 4.80
N THR A 125 -13.19 -7.35 3.93
CA THR A 125 -12.00 -7.79 3.18
C THR A 125 -11.71 -6.94 1.94
N GLY A 126 -12.60 -6.00 1.59
CA GLY A 126 -12.52 -5.15 0.39
C GLY A 126 -12.88 -5.87 -0.92
N ARG A 127 -13.41 -7.09 -0.87
CA ARG A 127 -13.67 -7.90 -2.08
C ARG A 127 -14.86 -7.39 -2.91
N SER A 128 -15.91 -6.90 -2.26
CA SER A 128 -17.12 -6.39 -2.92
C SER A 128 -16.94 -4.93 -3.34
N ASP A 129 -16.72 -4.05 -2.35
CA ASP A 129 -16.92 -2.60 -2.54
C ASP A 129 -15.64 -1.79 -2.28
N GLY A 130 -14.48 -2.45 -2.16
CA GLY A 130 -13.19 -1.78 -1.92
C GLY A 130 -13.00 -1.21 -0.50
N LYS A 131 -13.92 -1.52 0.43
CA LYS A 131 -13.93 -1.09 1.83
C LYS A 131 -12.98 -1.91 2.72
N ILE A 132 -11.75 -2.14 2.27
CA ILE A 132 -10.80 -2.96 3.01
C ILE A 132 -10.55 -2.38 4.42
N GLY A 133 -10.65 -3.24 5.44
CA GLY A 133 -10.35 -2.86 6.82
C GLY A 133 -11.50 -2.17 7.57
N GLU A 134 -12.62 -1.86 6.91
CA GLU A 134 -13.78 -1.25 7.56
C GLU A 134 -14.43 -2.23 8.55
N LEU A 135 -14.74 -1.73 9.74
CA LEU A 135 -15.39 -2.50 10.80
C LEU A 135 -16.90 -2.57 10.56
N GLU A 136 -17.41 -3.79 10.40
CA GLU A 136 -18.83 -4.08 10.20
C GLU A 136 -19.53 -4.40 11.51
N ARG A 137 -18.89 -5.17 12.40
CA ARG A 137 -19.44 -5.51 13.73
C ARG A 137 -18.34 -5.58 14.77
N TRP A 138 -18.68 -5.23 16.00
CA TRP A 138 -17.85 -5.44 17.16
C TRP A 138 -18.65 -6.08 18.28
N LYS A 139 -18.14 -7.17 18.86
CA LYS A 139 -18.84 -8.00 19.85
C LYS A 139 -20.24 -8.41 19.37
N PHE A 140 -20.32 -8.79 18.09
CA PHE A 140 -21.56 -9.16 17.38
C PHE A 140 -22.59 -8.04 17.20
N GLN A 141 -22.26 -6.79 17.54
CA GLN A 141 -23.13 -5.63 17.40
C GLN A 141 -22.68 -4.74 16.24
N GLU A 142 -23.64 -4.11 15.56
CA GLU A 142 -23.39 -3.14 14.46
C GLU A 142 -23.14 -1.72 15.00
N HIS A 143 -23.35 -1.51 16.30
CA HIS A 143 -23.09 -0.26 17.01
C HIS A 143 -22.60 -0.59 18.42
N THR A 144 -21.79 0.29 19.00
CA THR A 144 -21.40 0.17 20.40
C THR A 144 -22.60 0.55 21.28
N PRO A 145 -22.87 -0.18 22.37
CA PRO A 145 -23.94 0.16 23.29
C PRO A 145 -23.56 1.31 24.25
N TYR A 146 -22.31 1.77 24.20
CA TYR A 146 -21.75 2.71 25.18
C TYR A 146 -22.07 4.19 24.89
N TYR A 147 -22.46 4.51 23.65
CA TYR A 147 -22.73 5.88 23.23
C TYR A 147 -24.03 5.97 22.44
N PRO A 148 -24.88 6.99 22.70
CA PRO A 148 -26.15 7.16 22.01
C PRO A 148 -25.99 7.66 20.56
N GLY A 149 -26.99 7.34 19.74
CA GLY A 149 -27.14 7.89 18.39
C GLY A 149 -25.95 7.60 17.47
N LYS A 150 -25.44 8.64 16.80
CA LYS A 150 -24.34 8.49 15.83
C LYS A 150 -22.98 8.18 16.46
N CYS A 151 -22.78 8.48 17.74
CA CYS A 151 -21.51 8.25 18.44
C CYS A 151 -21.26 6.76 18.70
N GLY A 152 -22.33 5.96 18.82
CA GLY A 152 -22.21 4.50 18.91
C GLY A 152 -21.98 3.80 17.58
N ARG A 153 -22.13 4.50 16.45
CA ARG A 153 -21.93 3.91 15.12
C ARG A 153 -20.47 4.04 14.70
N PHE A 154 -19.94 3.03 14.02
CA PHE A 154 -18.56 3.04 13.53
C PHE A 154 -18.47 2.86 11.99
N ASP A 155 -19.49 3.34 11.28
CA ASP A 155 -19.53 3.28 9.80
C ASP A 155 -18.31 3.99 9.19
N GLY A 156 -17.63 3.31 8.26
CA GLY A 156 -16.42 3.82 7.61
C GLY A 156 -15.18 3.83 8.49
N ALA A 157 -15.23 3.33 9.74
CA ALA A 157 -14.07 3.25 10.60
C ALA A 157 -13.26 1.98 10.31
N SER A 158 -11.95 2.15 10.12
CA SER A 158 -11.01 1.04 10.08
C SER A 158 -10.95 0.32 11.43
N ALA A 159 -10.78 -0.99 11.46
CA ALA A 159 -10.49 -1.73 12.68
C ALA A 159 -9.09 -1.45 13.28
N GLY A 160 -8.25 -0.67 12.60
CA GLY A 160 -6.94 -0.21 13.08
C GLY A 160 -5.73 -0.79 12.34
N ASP A 161 -5.89 -1.88 11.59
CA ASP A 161 -4.78 -2.54 10.88
C ASP A 161 -4.72 -2.20 9.39
N PHE A 162 -5.89 -2.07 8.76
CA PHE A 162 -6.01 -1.81 7.33
C PHE A 162 -6.84 -0.55 7.11
N PHE A 163 -6.33 0.36 6.29
CA PHE A 163 -6.98 1.63 6.01
C PHE A 163 -7.31 1.75 4.53
N PRO A 164 -8.38 2.46 4.17
CA PRO A 164 -8.72 2.70 2.78
C PRO A 164 -7.62 3.53 2.09
N GLY A 165 -7.32 3.16 0.84
CA GLY A 165 -6.43 3.93 -0.03
C GLY A 165 -7.08 5.17 -0.62
N ASN A 166 -6.36 5.85 -1.51
CA ASN A 166 -6.76 7.10 -2.17
C ASN A 166 -7.07 8.26 -1.21
N LEU A 167 -6.27 8.38 -0.15
CA LEU A 167 -6.34 9.46 0.83
C LEU A 167 -5.99 10.80 0.18
N LYS A 168 -6.80 11.81 0.51
CA LYS A 168 -6.60 13.22 0.12
C LYS A 168 -6.26 14.05 1.35
N LYS A 169 -5.77 15.27 1.13
CA LYS A 169 -5.42 16.20 2.21
C LYS A 169 -6.66 16.72 2.99
N ASP A 170 -7.85 16.58 2.44
CA ASP A 170 -9.15 16.87 3.08
C ASP A 170 -9.85 15.61 3.62
N SER A 171 -9.23 14.44 3.50
CA SER A 171 -9.78 13.20 4.05
C SER A 171 -9.78 13.20 5.57
N ILE A 172 -10.72 12.45 6.16
CA ILE A 172 -10.75 12.12 7.58
C ILE A 172 -10.53 10.62 7.68
N VAL A 173 -9.50 10.21 8.41
CA VAL A 173 -9.23 8.79 8.65
C VAL A 173 -9.97 8.39 9.92
N LYS A 174 -10.95 7.50 9.78
CA LYS A 174 -11.70 6.95 10.92
C LYS A 174 -11.09 5.63 11.35
N MET A 175 -10.93 5.45 12.66
CA MET A 175 -10.43 4.21 13.25
C MET A 175 -11.28 3.85 14.46
N PHE A 176 -11.67 2.59 14.57
CA PHE A 176 -12.28 2.04 15.78
C PHE A 176 -11.19 1.57 16.75
N SER A 177 -11.30 1.96 18.01
CA SER A 177 -10.41 1.47 19.07
C SER A 177 -11.24 0.74 20.12
N SER A 178 -10.94 -0.54 20.35
CA SER A 178 -11.52 -1.29 21.48
C SER A 178 -11.16 -0.65 22.82
N ASP A 179 -9.99 0.00 22.91
CA ASP A 179 -9.55 0.69 24.12
C ASP A 179 -10.38 1.90 24.49
N LEU A 180 -10.79 2.65 23.49
CA LEU A 180 -11.66 3.82 23.64
C LEU A 180 -13.15 3.45 23.56
N CYS A 181 -13.45 2.24 23.08
CA CYS A 181 -14.79 1.70 22.89
C CYS A 181 -15.65 2.52 21.92
N ARG A 182 -15.00 3.26 21.02
CA ARG A 182 -15.61 4.11 19.99
C ARG A 182 -14.66 4.25 18.80
N TYR A 183 -15.20 4.80 17.72
CA TYR A 183 -14.36 5.33 16.67
C TYR A 183 -13.72 6.67 17.09
N VAL A 184 -12.61 6.96 16.43
CA VAL A 184 -11.88 8.21 16.49
C VAL A 184 -11.59 8.69 15.08
N GLU A 185 -11.45 10.01 14.93
CA GLU A 185 -11.19 10.67 13.66
C GLU A 185 -9.81 11.32 13.72
N LEU A 186 -8.97 11.03 12.72
CA LEU A 186 -7.66 11.66 12.52
C LEU A 186 -7.74 12.63 11.35
N GLU A 187 -7.09 13.77 11.52
CA GLU A 187 -7.14 14.90 10.58
C GLU A 187 -5.77 15.09 9.92
N PHE A 188 -5.75 15.38 8.63
CA PHE A 188 -4.51 15.65 7.90
C PHE A 188 -3.79 16.86 8.49
N ALA A 189 -2.49 16.71 8.77
CA ALA A 189 -1.62 17.78 9.25
C ALA A 189 -0.65 18.24 8.16
N GLU A 190 0.14 17.31 7.63
CA GLU A 190 1.25 17.64 6.72
C GLU A 190 1.66 16.45 5.85
N GLU A 191 2.40 16.77 4.79
CA GLU A 191 3.03 15.79 3.90
C GLU A 191 4.49 15.58 4.33
N VAL A 192 4.90 14.33 4.46
CA VAL A 192 6.21 13.91 4.96
C VAL A 192 6.82 12.85 4.05
N MET A 193 8.13 12.64 4.16
CA MET A 193 8.85 11.62 3.40
C MET A 193 9.46 10.60 4.35
N ILE A 194 9.00 9.34 4.29
CA ILE A 194 9.52 8.23 5.09
C ILE A 194 10.25 7.25 4.17
N HIS A 195 11.55 7.08 4.39
CA HIS A 195 12.42 6.22 3.57
C HIS A 195 12.32 6.49 2.05
N GLY A 196 12.02 7.72 1.64
CA GLY A 196 11.84 8.09 0.23
C GLY A 196 10.47 7.74 -0.36
N ILE A 197 9.47 7.45 0.48
CA ILE A 197 8.06 7.25 0.12
C ILE A 197 7.28 8.47 0.65
N THR A 198 6.42 9.05 -0.19
CA THR A 198 5.52 10.15 0.22
C THR A 198 4.48 9.62 1.20
N GLY A 199 4.34 10.28 2.34
CA GLY A 199 3.36 9.97 3.37
C GLY A 199 2.53 11.20 3.75
N TYR A 200 1.25 10.99 4.07
CA TYR A 200 0.38 11.99 4.68
C TYR A 200 0.27 11.72 6.16
N LYS A 201 0.67 12.69 6.98
CA LYS A 201 0.57 12.63 8.44
C LYS A 201 -0.83 13.06 8.87
N PHE A 202 -1.54 12.16 9.54
CA PHE A 202 -2.83 12.41 10.18
C PHE A 202 -2.65 12.41 11.70
N ILE A 203 -3.22 13.40 12.38
CA ILE A 203 -3.04 13.61 13.82
C ILE A 203 -4.38 13.51 14.57
N ALA A 204 -4.29 13.28 15.88
CA ALA A 204 -5.41 13.47 16.79
C ALA A 204 -5.74 14.97 16.92
N GLY A 205 -6.57 15.47 16.00
CA GLY A 205 -7.02 16.86 15.94
C GLY A 205 -8.09 17.21 16.98
N GLN A 206 -8.78 18.33 16.76
CA GLN A 206 -9.74 18.85 17.75
C GLN A 206 -10.89 17.89 18.00
N LYS A 207 -11.29 17.08 17.00
CA LYS A 207 -12.38 16.11 17.11
C LYS A 207 -12.06 14.88 17.95
N PHE A 208 -10.78 14.58 18.17
CA PHE A 208 -10.36 13.29 18.70
C PHE A 208 -10.91 13.02 20.12
N LEU A 209 -10.79 14.00 21.03
CA LEU A 209 -11.26 13.91 22.43
C LEU A 209 -12.20 15.06 22.81
N ASP A 210 -12.89 15.66 21.83
CA ASP A 210 -13.87 16.70 22.12
C ASP A 210 -15.15 16.15 22.74
N ASN A 211 -15.74 16.94 23.64
CA ASN A 211 -16.97 16.62 24.36
C ASN A 211 -18.24 17.23 23.72
N GLY A 212 -18.12 17.87 22.55
CA GLY A 212 -19.20 18.61 21.89
C GLY A 212 -19.08 20.13 22.01
N THR A 213 -18.12 20.66 22.77
CA THR A 213 -17.96 22.11 22.98
C THR A 213 -17.31 22.77 21.77
N LYS A 214 -16.30 22.13 21.17
CA LYS A 214 -15.64 22.62 19.95
C LYS A 214 -16.36 22.13 18.70
N VAL A 215 -16.82 20.88 18.73
CA VAL A 215 -17.39 20.18 17.59
C VAL A 215 -18.76 19.61 18.01
N PRO A 216 -19.87 20.30 17.69
CA PRO A 216 -21.21 19.93 18.17
C PRO A 216 -21.61 18.47 17.88
N GLU A 217 -21.04 17.88 16.83
CA GLU A 217 -21.25 16.49 16.45
C GLU A 217 -20.81 15.49 17.53
N ASN A 218 -19.81 15.84 18.34
CA ASN A 218 -19.25 15.00 19.39
C ASN A 218 -20.05 15.04 20.69
N LYS A 219 -21.12 15.83 20.77
CA LYS A 219 -21.92 15.97 21.98
C LYS A 219 -22.47 14.63 22.50
N CYS A 220 -22.73 13.65 21.62
CA CYS A 220 -23.18 12.32 22.01
C CYS A 220 -22.10 11.42 22.63
N PHE A 221 -20.83 11.81 22.60
CA PHE A 221 -19.79 11.13 23.38
C PHE A 221 -19.83 11.51 24.85
N CYS A 222 -20.57 12.56 25.20
CA CYS A 222 -20.96 12.83 26.56
C CYS A 222 -22.32 12.18 26.86
N ASP A 223 -22.32 11.24 27.81
CA ASP A 223 -23.53 10.64 28.37
C ASP A 223 -23.77 11.18 29.79
N GLY A 224 -24.25 12.43 29.86
CA GLY A 224 -24.57 13.15 31.10
C GLY A 224 -23.37 13.85 31.74
N ASP A 225 -22.37 13.09 32.21
CA ASP A 225 -21.22 13.64 32.97
C ASP A 225 -20.12 14.18 32.04
N CYS A 226 -20.38 15.34 31.44
CA CYS A 226 -19.48 15.94 30.46
C CYS A 226 -18.29 16.62 31.13
N MET A 227 -17.12 16.01 31.02
CA MET A 227 -15.87 16.67 31.40
C MET A 227 -15.43 17.67 30.34
N PRO A 228 -14.59 18.67 30.67
CA PRO A 228 -14.01 19.59 29.69
C PRO A 228 -13.35 18.86 28.51
N SER A 229 -13.28 19.50 27.34
CA SER A 229 -12.72 18.91 26.12
C SER A 229 -11.29 18.40 26.35
N GLY A 230 -10.95 17.22 25.81
CA GLY A 230 -9.61 16.63 25.89
C GLY A 230 -9.46 15.39 26.79
N ALA A 231 -10.55 14.89 27.38
CA ALA A 231 -10.57 13.60 28.06
C ALA A 231 -11.81 12.79 27.65
N LEU A 232 -11.63 11.49 27.46
CA LEU A 232 -12.69 10.53 27.19
C LEU A 232 -12.98 9.70 28.44
N ASN A 233 -14.24 9.66 28.85
CA ASN A 233 -14.71 8.76 29.89
C ASN A 233 -14.86 7.34 29.33
N VAL A 234 -14.06 6.38 29.82
CA VAL A 234 -14.14 4.97 29.40
C VAL A 234 -14.78 4.08 30.47
N SER A 235 -15.36 4.66 31.52
CA SER A 235 -15.92 3.93 32.67
C SER A 235 -16.99 2.91 32.24
N ASN A 236 -17.89 3.31 31.34
CA ASN A 236 -19.01 2.47 30.89
C ASN A 236 -18.54 1.19 30.16
N CYS A 237 -17.42 1.25 29.45
CA CYS A 237 -16.90 0.11 28.70
C CYS A 237 -15.77 -0.64 29.40
N ARG A 238 -15.17 -0.06 30.44
CA ARG A 238 -14.13 -0.67 31.29
C ARG A 238 -14.67 -1.01 32.68
N HIS A 239 -15.76 -1.77 32.71
CA HIS A 239 -16.35 -2.38 33.93
C HIS A 239 -16.61 -1.41 35.10
N GLY A 240 -16.95 -0.15 34.81
CA GLY A 240 -17.21 0.86 35.84
C GLY A 240 -15.97 1.43 36.52
N SER A 241 -14.77 1.15 36.00
CA SER A 241 -13.52 1.79 36.43
C SER A 241 -13.62 3.31 36.28
N PRO A 242 -13.14 4.14 37.22
CA PRO A 242 -13.15 5.60 37.10
C PRO A 242 -12.07 6.12 36.14
N ALA A 243 -11.88 5.44 35.01
CA ALA A 243 -10.81 5.66 34.05
C ALA A 243 -11.19 6.67 32.97
N PHE A 244 -10.25 7.57 32.69
CA PHE A 244 -10.35 8.60 31.67
C PHE A 244 -9.10 8.57 30.78
N VAL A 245 -9.32 8.60 29.47
CA VAL A 245 -8.22 8.60 28.49
C VAL A 245 -7.99 10.01 27.97
N THR A 246 -6.73 10.45 27.99
CA THR A 246 -6.28 11.72 27.41
C THR A 246 -5.13 11.45 26.44
N LEU A 247 -4.67 12.49 25.72
CA LEU A 247 -3.32 12.45 25.16
C LEU A 247 -2.28 12.61 26.30
N PRO A 248 -1.03 12.14 26.13
CA PRO A 248 0.02 12.28 27.13
C PRO A 248 0.19 13.73 27.62
N ASN A 249 0.49 13.88 28.91
CA ASN A 249 0.65 15.16 29.59
C ASN A 249 -0.51 16.14 29.35
N TYR A 250 -1.72 15.63 29.05
CA TYR A 250 -2.91 16.41 28.72
C TYR A 250 -2.74 17.29 27.47
N TYR A 251 -1.94 16.83 26.50
CA TYR A 251 -1.77 17.50 25.22
C TYR A 251 -3.12 17.73 24.53
N SER A 252 -3.33 18.95 24.03
CA SER A 252 -4.57 19.41 23.39
C SER A 252 -5.85 19.36 24.26
N ALA A 253 -5.72 19.16 25.58
CA ALA A 253 -6.85 19.16 26.51
C ALA A 253 -7.09 20.52 27.17
N ASP A 254 -8.26 20.69 27.79
CA ASP A 254 -8.59 21.90 28.55
C ASP A 254 -7.59 22.12 29.71
N PRO A 255 -7.12 23.36 29.96
CA PRO A 255 -6.23 23.65 31.07
C PRO A 255 -6.77 23.22 32.44
N TYR A 256 -8.08 23.00 32.59
CA TYR A 256 -8.70 22.37 33.76
C TYR A 256 -7.94 21.12 34.24
N TYR A 257 -7.46 20.27 33.33
CA TYR A 257 -6.79 19.02 33.70
C TYR A 257 -5.41 19.23 34.31
N THR A 258 -4.66 20.25 33.89
CA THR A 258 -3.29 20.51 34.37
C THR A 258 -3.23 21.37 35.62
N ARG A 259 -4.31 22.10 35.96
CA ARG A 259 -4.33 23.05 37.11
C ARG A 259 -3.94 22.45 38.46
N HIS A 260 -4.23 21.17 38.68
CA HIS A 260 -4.03 20.51 39.98
C HIS A 260 -2.93 19.44 39.92
N ILE A 261 -2.11 19.44 38.87
CA ILE A 261 -1.10 18.42 38.63
C ILE A 261 0.22 19.13 38.32
N GLU A 262 1.19 18.95 39.23
CA GLU A 262 2.55 19.41 39.02
C GLU A 262 3.36 18.39 38.20
N GLY A 263 4.32 18.87 37.42
CA GLY A 263 5.24 18.01 36.66
C GLY A 263 4.75 17.55 35.29
N VAL A 264 3.54 17.93 34.87
CA VAL A 264 3.03 17.66 33.51
C VAL A 264 3.21 18.90 32.63
N VAL A 265 3.92 18.75 31.52
CA VAL A 265 4.13 19.82 30.54
C VAL A 265 3.81 19.27 29.15
N PRO A 266 2.69 19.66 28.53
CA PRO A 266 2.34 19.22 27.20
C PRO A 266 3.40 19.60 26.17
N ASP A 267 3.82 18.65 25.35
CA ASP A 267 4.76 18.86 24.27
C ASP A 267 4.25 18.22 22.97
N LYS A 268 4.26 18.98 21.87
CA LYS A 268 3.70 18.50 20.60
C LYS A 268 4.47 17.31 20.04
N GLU A 269 5.80 17.31 20.09
CA GLU A 269 6.62 16.28 19.45
C GLU A 269 6.50 14.95 20.21
N ARG A 270 6.50 15.03 21.54
CA ARG A 270 6.43 13.87 22.44
C ARG A 270 5.01 13.34 22.64
N ASP A 271 4.01 14.21 22.70
CA ASP A 271 2.67 13.84 23.21
C ASP A 271 1.59 13.79 22.10
N GLU A 272 1.90 14.19 20.86
CA GLU A 272 0.95 14.08 19.73
C GLU A 272 0.75 12.63 19.32
N PHE A 273 -0.51 12.23 19.14
CA PHE A 273 -0.87 10.99 18.46
C PHE A 273 -0.90 11.24 16.95
N TYR A 274 -0.19 10.41 16.18
CA TYR A 274 -0.24 10.49 14.72
C TYR A 274 -0.10 9.14 14.01
N MET A 275 -0.59 9.10 12.79
CA MET A 275 -0.37 8.03 11.82
C MET A 275 0.00 8.63 10.47
N ILE A 276 1.05 8.13 9.85
CA ILE A 276 1.52 8.54 8.54
C ILE A 276 1.17 7.44 7.55
N PHE A 277 0.37 7.77 6.54
CA PHE A 277 -0.08 6.81 5.52
C PHE A 277 0.51 7.14 4.16
N GLU A 278 0.86 6.11 3.38
CA GLU A 278 1.08 6.30 1.95
C GLU A 278 -0.28 6.62 1.28
N PRO A 279 -0.43 7.77 0.60
CA PRO A 279 -1.74 8.29 0.21
C PRO A 279 -2.54 7.36 -0.70
N LYS A 280 -1.88 6.65 -1.62
CA LYS A 280 -2.57 5.86 -2.63
C LYS A 280 -3.07 4.53 -2.07
N THR A 281 -2.26 3.84 -1.29
CA THR A 281 -2.54 2.50 -0.76
C THR A 281 -3.20 2.52 0.61
N GLY A 282 -3.05 3.59 1.39
CA GLY A 282 -3.51 3.64 2.78
C GLY A 282 -2.61 2.86 3.75
N ILE A 283 -1.43 2.39 3.29
CA ILE A 283 -0.50 1.62 4.14
C ILE A 283 0.13 2.57 5.17
N PRO A 284 0.06 2.27 6.48
CA PRO A 284 0.77 3.05 7.49
C PRO A 284 2.29 2.87 7.33
N LEU A 285 2.99 3.99 7.13
CA LEU A 285 4.44 4.08 7.06
C LEU A 285 5.07 4.31 8.44
N GLU A 286 4.39 5.07 9.29
CA GLU A 286 4.78 5.28 10.69
C GLU A 286 3.53 5.52 11.53
N VAL A 287 3.50 4.96 12.73
CA VAL A 287 2.43 5.14 13.72
C VAL A 287 3.06 5.51 15.04
N ALA A 288 2.58 6.58 15.66
CA ALA A 288 2.85 6.93 17.05
C ALA A 288 1.50 7.05 17.78
N ALA A 289 0.97 5.91 18.22
CA ALA A 289 -0.27 5.86 18.97
C ALA A 289 0.04 6.11 20.45
N ARG A 290 -0.28 7.32 20.94
CA ARG A 290 0.05 7.78 22.29
C ARG A 290 -1.21 8.14 23.04
N LEU A 291 -1.42 7.50 24.19
CA LEU A 291 -2.58 7.71 25.05
C LEU A 291 -2.15 7.68 26.52
N GLN A 292 -2.91 8.36 27.36
CA GLN A 292 -2.68 8.43 28.80
C GLN A 292 -3.92 7.98 29.55
N LEU A 293 -3.71 7.09 30.51
CA LEU A 293 -4.71 6.63 31.44
C LEU A 293 -4.69 7.50 32.69
N ASN A 294 -5.85 8.04 33.03
CA ASN A 294 -6.07 8.88 34.20
C ASN A 294 -7.17 8.27 35.05
N LEU A 295 -7.07 8.39 36.37
CA LEU A 295 -8.13 8.03 37.31
C LEU A 295 -8.79 9.28 37.86
N ARG A 296 -10.12 9.32 37.81
CA ARG A 296 -10.87 10.38 38.49
C ARG A 296 -10.88 10.12 39.99
N ILE A 297 -10.25 11.04 40.72
CA ILE A 297 -10.29 11.10 42.17
C ILE A 297 -11.26 12.23 42.53
N GLN A 298 -12.22 11.97 43.40
CA GLN A 298 -13.21 12.96 43.83
C GLN A 298 -13.73 12.62 45.23
N PRO A 299 -14.43 13.55 45.90
CA PRO A 299 -15.09 13.27 47.16
C PRO A 299 -16.04 12.09 47.09
N ILE A 300 -15.90 11.15 48.03
CA ILE A 300 -16.83 10.02 48.21
C ILE A 300 -17.50 10.17 49.58
N PRO A 301 -18.82 10.47 49.62
CA PRO A 301 -19.56 10.53 50.87
C PRO A 301 -19.41 9.23 51.66
N GLY A 302 -19.11 9.33 52.97
CA GLY A 302 -18.96 8.17 53.85
C GLY A 302 -17.54 7.58 53.90
N VAL A 303 -16.63 7.96 53.00
CA VAL A 303 -15.23 7.51 53.04
C VAL A 303 -14.33 8.65 53.54
N ALA A 304 -13.85 8.55 54.78
CA ALA A 304 -13.07 9.62 55.43
C ALA A 304 -11.84 10.04 54.61
N LEU A 305 -11.15 9.09 53.97
CA LEU A 305 -9.97 9.34 53.15
C LEU A 305 -10.24 10.23 51.92
N TYR A 306 -11.47 10.22 51.39
CA TYR A 306 -11.83 10.95 50.18
C TYR A 306 -12.61 12.23 50.46
N ARG A 307 -13.02 12.48 51.71
CA ARG A 307 -13.98 13.56 52.05
C ARG A 307 -13.52 14.94 51.60
N ASP A 308 -12.24 15.26 51.79
CA ASP A 308 -11.66 16.59 51.59
C ASP A 308 -10.77 16.67 50.33
N LEU A 309 -10.93 15.72 49.39
CA LEU A 309 -10.14 15.70 48.16
C LEU A 309 -10.75 16.60 47.07
N PRO A 310 -9.94 17.32 46.27
CA PRO A 310 -10.44 17.96 45.06
C PRO A 310 -10.81 16.91 44.00
N THR A 311 -11.72 17.27 43.09
CA THR A 311 -11.96 16.47 41.88
C THR A 311 -10.80 16.66 40.92
N VAL A 312 -9.99 15.61 40.71
CA VAL A 312 -8.80 15.62 39.85
C VAL A 312 -8.75 14.38 38.97
N PHE A 313 -8.10 14.51 37.81
CA PHE A 313 -7.88 13.41 36.86
C PHE A 313 -6.44 12.95 36.96
N PHE A 314 -6.13 12.15 37.97
CA PHE A 314 -4.76 11.80 38.30
C PHE A 314 -4.13 10.89 37.23
N PRO A 315 -2.98 11.27 36.64
CA PRO A 315 -2.34 10.50 35.57
C PRO A 315 -1.65 9.28 36.19
N VAL A 316 -1.99 8.08 35.71
CA VAL A 316 -1.38 6.85 36.22
C VAL A 316 -0.20 6.45 35.36
N LEU A 317 -0.43 6.37 34.05
CA LEU A 317 0.57 6.02 33.06
C LEU A 317 0.15 6.57 31.70
N TYR A 318 1.15 6.82 30.85
CA TYR A 318 0.93 6.94 29.42
C TYR A 318 1.65 5.78 28.73
N PHE A 319 1.15 5.41 27.55
CA PHE A 319 1.74 4.39 26.72
C PHE A 319 1.88 4.89 25.30
N GLU A 320 2.89 4.35 24.63
CA GLU A 320 3.17 4.58 23.23
C GLU A 320 3.29 3.23 22.52
N GLN A 321 2.53 3.11 21.43
CA GLN A 321 2.75 2.11 20.40
C GLN A 321 3.35 2.83 19.19
N HIS A 322 4.66 2.67 19.04
CA HIS A 322 5.42 3.20 17.91
C HIS A 322 5.77 2.09 16.92
N VAL A 323 5.40 2.30 15.67
CA VAL A 323 5.72 1.39 14.56
C VAL A 323 6.24 2.22 13.41
N LEU A 324 7.47 1.99 12.99
CA LEU A 324 8.06 2.59 11.79
C LEU A 324 8.27 1.51 10.74
N LEU A 325 8.01 1.82 9.47
CA LEU A 325 8.27 0.95 8.34
C LEU A 325 9.73 0.46 8.36
N PRO A 326 9.97 -0.85 8.51
CA PRO A 326 11.31 -1.41 8.43
C PRO A 326 11.98 -1.18 7.08
N GLU A 327 13.29 -0.90 7.10
CA GLU A 327 14.07 -0.60 5.90
C GLU A 327 14.09 -1.75 4.87
N ASP A 328 14.03 -2.99 5.33
CA ASP A 328 14.01 -4.19 4.48
C ASP A 328 12.71 -4.32 3.67
N MET A 329 11.60 -3.78 4.18
CA MET A 329 10.31 -3.74 3.46
C MET A 329 10.16 -2.53 2.54
N THR A 330 11.00 -1.51 2.69
CA THR A 330 10.91 -0.24 1.93
C THR A 330 10.93 -0.48 0.42
N MET A 331 11.78 -1.37 -0.08
CA MET A 331 11.86 -1.65 -1.53
C MET A 331 10.58 -2.30 -2.07
N SER A 332 9.97 -3.20 -1.31
CA SER A 332 8.72 -3.86 -1.69
C SER A 332 7.57 -2.85 -1.76
N ILE A 333 7.48 -1.93 -0.80
CA ILE A 333 6.46 -0.89 -0.79
C ILE A 333 6.70 0.12 -1.92
N LYS A 334 7.93 0.56 -2.16
CA LYS A 334 8.25 1.43 -3.30
C LYS A 334 7.86 0.80 -4.64
N LEU A 335 8.15 -0.49 -4.82
CA LEU A 335 7.76 -1.22 -6.02
C LEU A 335 6.24 -1.28 -6.17
N LEU A 336 5.50 -1.49 -5.07
CA LEU A 336 4.04 -1.52 -5.06
C LEU A 336 3.44 -0.14 -5.42
N VAL A 337 3.91 0.92 -4.78
CA VAL A 337 3.41 2.30 -4.98
C VAL A 337 3.69 2.79 -6.40
N HIS A 338 4.88 2.51 -6.93
CA HIS A 338 5.28 2.90 -8.28
C HIS A 338 4.94 1.86 -9.36
N PHE A 339 4.22 0.79 -9.01
CA PHE A 339 3.94 -0.33 -9.92
C PHE A 339 3.29 0.14 -11.22
N GLU A 340 2.27 0.99 -11.13
CA GLU A 340 1.58 1.53 -12.31
C GLU A 340 2.50 2.35 -13.22
N ILE A 341 3.35 3.21 -12.64
CA ILE A 341 4.28 4.05 -13.39
C ILE A 341 5.33 3.16 -14.08
N ILE A 342 5.84 2.15 -13.38
CA ILE A 342 6.80 1.18 -13.93
C ILE A 342 6.16 0.40 -15.08
N CYS A 343 4.95 -0.13 -14.90
CA CYS A 343 4.22 -0.86 -15.94
C CYS A 343 3.96 0.03 -17.17
N LEU A 344 3.57 1.27 -16.97
CA LEU A 344 3.35 2.23 -18.06
C LEU A 344 4.66 2.53 -18.80
N ALA A 345 5.75 2.82 -18.07
CA ALA A 345 7.05 3.13 -18.67
C ALA A 345 7.60 1.95 -19.47
N VAL A 346 7.55 0.73 -18.91
CA VAL A 346 7.96 -0.51 -19.60
C VAL A 346 7.07 -0.76 -20.82
N GLY A 347 5.75 -0.54 -20.70
CA GLY A 347 4.81 -0.69 -21.80
C GLY A 347 5.11 0.25 -22.98
N VAL A 348 5.29 1.55 -22.70
CA VAL A 348 5.66 2.56 -23.71
C VAL A 348 7.01 2.23 -24.35
N PHE A 349 8.00 1.83 -23.55
CA PHE A 349 9.30 1.42 -24.06
C PHE A 349 9.18 0.23 -25.03
N CYS A 350 8.47 -0.83 -24.66
CA CYS A 350 8.25 -2.00 -25.51
C CYS A 350 7.56 -1.64 -26.83
N ILE A 351 6.54 -0.76 -26.81
CA ILE A 351 5.84 -0.30 -28.02
C ILE A 351 6.79 0.50 -28.91
N SER A 352 7.53 1.46 -28.34
CA SER A 352 8.46 2.30 -29.11
C SER A 352 9.58 1.46 -29.77
N ALA A 353 10.14 0.49 -29.05
CA ALA A 353 11.14 -0.44 -29.56
C ALA A 353 10.56 -1.33 -30.67
N GLY A 354 9.32 -1.81 -30.49
CA GLY A 354 8.60 -2.61 -31.51
C GLY A 354 8.37 -1.85 -32.81
N LEU A 355 7.92 -0.59 -32.72
CA LEU A 355 7.72 0.27 -33.89
C LEU A 355 9.04 0.60 -34.60
N LEU A 356 10.11 0.88 -33.84
CA LEU A 356 11.43 1.16 -34.41
C LEU A 356 12.00 -0.07 -35.12
N ALA A 357 11.87 -1.26 -34.54
CA ALA A 357 12.29 -2.51 -35.15
C ALA A 357 11.53 -2.77 -36.45
N GLN A 358 10.20 -2.57 -36.46
CA GLN A 358 9.37 -2.71 -37.64
C GLN A 358 9.77 -1.72 -38.74
N PHE A 359 10.01 -0.46 -38.39
CA PHE A 359 10.50 0.55 -39.33
C PHE A 359 11.85 0.17 -39.94
N CYS A 360 12.79 -0.30 -39.13
CA CYS A 360 14.10 -0.77 -39.60
C CYS A 360 13.98 -1.96 -40.56
N LEU A 361 13.08 -2.91 -40.28
CA LEU A 361 12.81 -4.07 -41.14
C LEU A 361 12.19 -3.63 -42.47
N CYS A 362 11.19 -2.75 -42.44
CA CYS A 362 10.57 -2.17 -43.64
C CYS A 362 11.60 -1.40 -44.48
N TYR A 363 12.46 -0.60 -43.85
CA TYR A 363 13.54 0.13 -44.52
C TYR A 363 14.52 -0.82 -45.21
N LYS A 364 14.99 -1.87 -44.52
CA LYS A 364 15.88 -2.89 -45.11
C LYS A 364 15.23 -3.64 -46.27
N ALA A 365 13.96 -4.03 -46.12
CA ALA A 365 13.21 -4.71 -47.19
C ALA A 365 13.03 -3.80 -48.42
N CYS A 366 12.71 -2.53 -48.22
CA CYS A 366 12.55 -1.55 -49.30
C CYS A 366 13.88 -1.30 -50.02
N ASN A 367 14.98 -1.13 -49.27
CA ASN A 367 16.30 -0.92 -49.84
C ASN A 367 16.80 -2.15 -50.62
N THR A 368 16.54 -3.37 -50.11
CA THR A 368 16.87 -4.62 -50.82
C THR A 368 16.11 -4.74 -52.14
N LYS A 369 14.80 -4.42 -52.16
CA LYS A 369 14.00 -4.38 -53.40
C LYS A 369 14.51 -3.34 -54.40
N LEU A 370 14.92 -2.16 -53.93
CA LEU A 370 15.53 -1.12 -54.76
C LEU A 370 16.85 -1.59 -55.40
N ILE A 371 17.71 -2.26 -54.63
CA ILE A 371 18.97 -2.82 -55.14
C ILE A 371 18.69 -3.91 -56.18
N GLN A 372 17.74 -4.81 -55.93
CA GLN A 372 17.34 -5.84 -56.90
C GLN A 372 16.80 -5.26 -58.21
N ARG A 373 15.96 -4.21 -58.15
CA ARG A 373 15.47 -3.49 -59.35
C ARG A 373 16.59 -2.82 -60.14
N LYS A 374 17.56 -2.19 -59.45
CA LYS A 374 18.73 -1.59 -60.12
C LYS A 374 19.63 -2.65 -60.76
N ALA A 375 19.76 -3.83 -60.16
CA ALA A 375 20.52 -4.95 -60.70
C ALA A 375 19.84 -5.59 -61.92
N SER A 376 18.51 -5.77 -61.89
CA SER A 376 17.77 -6.32 -63.04
C SER A 376 17.83 -5.36 -64.24
N LYS A 377 17.68 -4.05 -64.01
CA LYS A 377 17.76 -3.05 -65.08
C LYS A 377 19.14 -3.06 -65.76
N ARG A 378 20.22 -3.12 -64.99
CA ARG A 378 21.60 -3.22 -65.52
C ARG A 378 21.83 -4.51 -66.31
N ARG A 379 21.25 -5.64 -65.88
CA ARG A 379 21.36 -6.91 -66.61
C ARG A 379 20.67 -6.83 -67.97
N ASN A 380 19.46 -6.29 -68.01
CA ASN A 380 18.71 -6.09 -69.26
C ASN A 380 19.45 -5.12 -70.22
N GLU A 381 20.08 -4.06 -69.69
CA GLU A 381 20.89 -3.13 -70.48
C GLU A 381 22.17 -3.77 -71.05
N LEU A 382 22.77 -4.73 -70.34
CA LEU A 382 23.93 -5.52 -70.82
C LEU A 382 23.52 -6.53 -71.90
N GLU A 383 22.38 -7.20 -71.73
CA GLU A 383 21.80 -8.12 -72.71
C GLU A 383 21.45 -7.40 -74.03
N ASP A 384 20.85 -6.21 -73.95
CA ASP A 384 20.53 -5.39 -75.13
C ASP A 384 21.78 -4.89 -75.88
N ARG A 385 22.89 -4.65 -75.17
CA ARG A 385 24.19 -4.34 -75.80
C ARG A 385 24.82 -5.54 -76.48
N SER A 386 24.81 -6.72 -75.87
CA SER A 386 25.40 -7.91 -76.50
C SER A 386 24.62 -8.33 -77.75
N ILE A 387 23.30 -8.13 -77.76
CA ILE A 387 22.46 -8.37 -78.95
C ILE A 387 22.84 -7.41 -80.08
N LYS A 388 23.14 -6.13 -79.78
CA LYS A 388 23.56 -5.14 -80.79
C LYS A 388 24.97 -5.40 -81.35
N GLU A 389 25.88 -5.98 -80.57
CA GLU A 389 27.22 -6.35 -81.04
C GLU A 389 27.24 -7.64 -81.90
N GLN A 390 26.27 -8.53 -81.75
CA GLN A 390 26.19 -9.79 -82.51
C GLN A 390 25.50 -9.67 -83.88
N VAL A 391 24.94 -8.51 -84.23
CA VAL A 391 24.36 -8.27 -85.56
C VAL A 391 25.42 -7.60 -86.44
N PRO A 392 26.05 -8.32 -87.39
CA PRO A 392 26.96 -7.68 -88.33
C PRO A 392 26.14 -6.74 -89.23
N LEU A 393 26.53 -5.47 -89.26
CA LEU A 393 26.07 -4.52 -90.27
C LEU A 393 26.47 -5.07 -91.65
N LYS A 394 25.53 -5.76 -92.30
CA LYS A 394 25.64 -6.16 -93.69
C LYS A 394 25.66 -4.86 -94.50
N ARG A 395 26.85 -4.43 -94.88
CA ARG A 395 27.10 -3.31 -95.79
C ARG A 395 26.43 -3.68 -97.12
N TRP A 396 25.39 -2.95 -97.48
CA TRP A 396 24.83 -2.95 -98.82
C TRP A 396 25.74 -2.07 -99.66
N ASP A 397 26.46 -2.69 -100.58
CA ASP A 397 26.74 -2.23 -101.94
C ASP A 397 27.20 -3.44 -102.78
#